data_AF-A0A2B7WF27-F1
#
_entry.id   AF-A0A2B7WF27-F1
#
_cell.length_a   1.000
_cell.length_b   1.000
_cell.length_c   1.000
_cell.angle_alpha   90.00
_cell.angle_beta   90.00
_cell.angle_gamma   90.00
#
_symmetry.space_group_name_H-M   'P 1'
#
loop_
_entity.id
_entity.type
_entity.pdbx_description
1 polymer ?
#
loop_
_entity_poly.entity_id
_entity_poly.type
_entity_poly.pdbx_seq_one_letter_code
_entity_poly.pdbx_strand_id
1 'polypeptide(L)'
;MAHLTPGTVFGDQYAMSAWNNDHTRFEADVYELEVIGVLPKALHGAFYRVQPDTAFPPMFGDDEVPLNGDGNVASFYIKDGHVDFKNRYIRTPKFQLERAARRALFGRYRNKFTDDPRVQNVLTRTTANTHVIYHANKLMALKEDALPFELDTETLDTLGIVDYHGTYSCPTHTAHPKADSTTGELVGYGYEAKGDGTPDIYSWTVDRHGRVTQEVLFKAPWACMIHDFWMTDNYVVFPINGLKASLEHMEKGGEHFYYDDNLDYQLLGVLPRRDAKPEDVKWFKTPRGCYAHTINGYEEENGQLVLDASVWTDCHFPFFPNSRGKKFFTDPTTLRAPVIRYRFNPNITSINEMIYPEQVLCEGVNEFGRIDDRLLGKKYSNFWALQVNPASPVHVNDHETVPAPGFNTLTHYNFETGKMQSYRHRDDTTFQEPIFVPRFDGAPPEDGYVLVLADLFREQRNHLLLFEASNIASGPIAQIKLPLKLMDGLHGSWVDGKDVDQAAKARSVEHGA
;
A
#
# COMPACT_ATOMS: atom_id res chain seq x y z
N MET A 1 -28.57 -17.83 39.21
CA MET A 1 -28.01 -16.62 38.57
C MET A 1 -27.79 -16.95 37.11
N ALA A 2 -28.34 -16.17 36.18
CA ALA A 2 -27.97 -16.32 34.78
C ALA A 2 -26.49 -15.93 34.65
N HIS A 3 -25.65 -16.84 34.16
CA HIS A 3 -24.29 -16.50 33.78
C HIS A 3 -24.39 -15.58 32.56
N LEU A 4 -24.40 -14.27 32.79
CA LEU A 4 -24.28 -13.28 31.74
C LEU A 4 -22.82 -13.26 31.31
N THR A 5 -22.53 -13.89 30.17
CA THR A 5 -21.27 -13.67 29.47
C THR A 5 -21.39 -12.33 28.74
N PRO A 6 -20.55 -11.32 29.01
CA PRO A 6 -20.57 -10.09 28.24
C PRO A 6 -20.39 -10.39 26.75
N GLY A 7 -21.18 -9.74 25.89
CA GLY A 7 -20.99 -9.81 24.45
C GLY A 7 -19.69 -9.11 24.01
N THR A 8 -19.38 -9.17 22.71
CA THR A 8 -18.26 -8.42 22.13
C THR A 8 -18.55 -6.92 22.19
N VAL A 9 -17.70 -6.15 22.89
CA VAL A 9 -17.80 -4.69 23.01
C VAL A 9 -16.66 -4.06 22.22
N PHE A 10 -16.97 -3.21 21.25
CA PHE A 10 -15.99 -2.37 20.57
C PHE A 10 -15.84 -1.07 21.35
N GLY A 11 -14.62 -0.76 21.77
CA GLY A 11 -14.26 0.53 22.36
C GLY A 11 -13.70 1.50 21.31
N ASP A 12 -13.43 2.73 21.75
CA ASP A 12 -12.90 3.82 20.93
C ASP A 12 -11.41 3.57 20.60
N GLN A 13 -11.12 2.90 19.49
CA GLN A 13 -9.74 2.64 19.08
C GLN A 13 -9.11 3.86 18.40
N TYR A 14 -7.79 4.03 18.57
CA TYR A 14 -7.05 4.93 17.70
C TYR A 14 -7.19 4.46 16.24
N ALA A 15 -7.55 5.37 15.34
CA ALA A 15 -7.79 5.11 13.93
C ALA A 15 -6.83 5.94 13.05
N MET A 16 -6.62 5.50 11.80
CA MET A 16 -5.76 6.22 10.85
C MET A 16 -6.30 7.62 10.51
N SER A 17 -7.62 7.76 10.49
CA SER A 17 -8.33 9.01 10.28
C SER A 17 -9.67 8.99 11.02
N ALA A 18 -10.33 10.14 11.09
CA ALA A 18 -11.69 10.24 11.62
C ALA A 18 -12.72 9.45 10.80
N TRP A 19 -12.45 9.13 9.53
CA TRP A 19 -13.33 8.29 8.72
C TRP A 19 -13.44 6.87 9.29
N ASN A 20 -12.34 6.40 9.90
CA ASN A 20 -12.17 5.05 10.42
C ASN A 20 -12.64 4.85 11.88
N ASN A 21 -13.29 5.84 12.50
CA ASN A 21 -13.78 5.70 13.88
C ASN A 21 -14.91 4.66 14.02
N ASP A 22 -15.67 4.40 12.95
CA ASP A 22 -16.70 3.36 12.94
C ASP A 22 -16.18 2.05 12.36
N HIS A 23 -16.66 0.92 12.85
CA HIS A 23 -16.34 -0.39 12.26
C HIS A 23 -17.47 -0.86 11.33
N THR A 24 -17.14 -1.15 10.06
CA THR A 24 -18.14 -1.55 9.05
C THR A 24 -18.24 -3.08 8.94
N ARG A 25 -17.12 -3.79 8.83
CA ARG A 25 -16.98 -5.26 8.96
C ARG A 25 -17.95 -6.08 8.12
N PHE A 26 -18.40 -5.55 6.99
CA PHE A 26 -19.39 -6.20 6.14
C PHE A 26 -18.70 -7.01 5.03
N GLU A 27 -19.41 -8.02 4.55
CA GLU A 27 -19.15 -8.71 3.28
C GLU A 27 -20.42 -8.60 2.46
N ALA A 28 -20.33 -8.15 1.21
CA ALA A 28 -21.52 -7.86 0.41
C ALA A 28 -21.27 -8.00 -1.09
N ASP A 29 -22.37 -8.06 -1.83
CA ASP A 29 -22.47 -8.04 -3.27
C ASP A 29 -23.51 -6.97 -3.62
N VAL A 30 -23.15 -6.06 -4.51
CA VAL A 30 -24.07 -5.03 -5.00
C VAL A 30 -23.93 -5.00 -6.51
N TYR A 31 -25.01 -5.31 -7.20
CA TYR A 31 -25.05 -5.30 -8.67
C TYR A 31 -25.59 -3.97 -9.15
N GLU A 32 -25.13 -3.53 -10.31
CA GLU A 32 -25.62 -2.32 -10.98
C GLU A 32 -25.56 -1.09 -10.07
N LEU A 33 -24.35 -0.71 -9.64
CA LEU A 33 -24.15 0.49 -8.82
C LEU A 33 -24.71 1.74 -9.53
N GLU A 34 -25.24 2.67 -8.73
CA GLU A 34 -25.77 3.93 -9.24
C GLU A 34 -24.62 4.79 -9.82
N VAL A 35 -24.75 5.19 -11.08
CA VAL A 35 -23.74 6.00 -11.79
C VAL A 35 -24.31 7.38 -12.14
N ILE A 36 -23.60 8.44 -11.74
CA ILE A 36 -23.81 9.81 -12.22
C ILE A 36 -22.72 10.13 -13.24
N GLY A 37 -23.10 10.64 -14.41
CA GLY A 37 -22.16 10.93 -15.50
C GLY A 37 -22.12 9.79 -16.52
N VAL A 38 -20.97 9.56 -17.15
CA VAL A 38 -20.82 8.56 -18.23
C VAL A 38 -19.61 7.69 -18.00
N LEU A 39 -19.84 6.38 -17.86
CA LEU A 39 -18.76 5.38 -17.90
C LEU A 39 -18.41 5.04 -19.35
N PRO A 40 -17.13 5.14 -19.74
CA PRO A 40 -16.70 4.73 -21.07
C PRO A 40 -16.97 3.25 -21.30
N LYS A 41 -17.67 2.90 -22.39
CA LYS A 41 -17.96 1.49 -22.72
C LYS A 41 -16.72 0.64 -22.98
N ALA A 42 -15.62 1.27 -23.37
CA ALA A 42 -14.33 0.59 -23.60
C ALA A 42 -13.62 0.21 -22.29
N LEU A 43 -14.04 0.76 -21.15
CA LEU A 43 -13.48 0.43 -19.85
C LEU A 43 -13.98 -0.96 -19.42
N HIS A 44 -13.09 -1.94 -19.43
CA HIS A 44 -13.39 -3.33 -19.05
C HIS A 44 -12.28 -3.84 -18.13
N GLY A 45 -12.63 -4.19 -16.89
CA GLY A 45 -11.69 -4.69 -15.89
C GLY A 45 -12.23 -4.53 -14.47
N ALA A 46 -11.36 -4.73 -13.49
CA ALA A 46 -11.73 -4.55 -12.09
C ALA A 46 -10.69 -3.73 -11.33
N PHE A 47 -11.19 -2.81 -10.51
CA PHE A 47 -10.39 -2.15 -9.49
C PHE A 47 -10.49 -2.94 -8.18
N TYR A 48 -9.37 -3.52 -7.74
CA TYR A 48 -9.25 -4.20 -6.45
C TYR A 48 -8.50 -3.34 -5.46
N ARG A 49 -8.92 -3.36 -4.20
CA ARG A 49 -8.28 -2.61 -3.11
C ARG A 49 -8.52 -3.30 -1.77
N VAL A 50 -7.69 -3.03 -0.76
CA VAL A 50 -7.80 -3.67 0.57
C VAL A 50 -7.73 -2.69 1.72
N GLN A 51 -8.59 -2.88 2.73
CA GLN A 51 -8.64 -2.07 3.97
C GLN A 51 -8.25 -2.95 5.16
N PRO A 52 -7.46 -2.43 6.10
CA PRO A 52 -7.46 -2.92 7.46
C PRO A 52 -8.85 -2.71 8.09
N ASP A 53 -9.53 -3.80 8.47
CA ASP A 53 -10.87 -3.76 9.04
C ASP A 53 -10.99 -4.81 10.14
N THR A 54 -10.73 -4.43 11.39
CA THR A 54 -10.60 -5.38 12.50
C THR A 54 -11.92 -6.15 12.74
N ALA A 55 -11.89 -7.49 12.59
CA ALA A 55 -13.10 -8.30 12.73
C ALA A 55 -13.62 -8.35 14.19
N PHE A 56 -12.72 -8.19 15.16
CA PHE A 56 -12.96 -8.18 16.60
C PHE A 56 -12.22 -7.04 17.29
N PRO A 57 -12.64 -6.58 18.48
CA PRO A 57 -11.88 -5.60 19.25
C PRO A 57 -10.44 -6.10 19.51
N PRO A 58 -9.39 -5.30 19.25
CA PRO A 58 -8.01 -5.68 19.52
C PRO A 58 -7.76 -5.96 21.00
N MET A 59 -6.77 -6.81 21.30
CA MET A 59 -6.39 -7.16 22.68
C MET A 59 -5.87 -5.96 23.48
N PHE A 60 -5.30 -4.96 22.81
CA PHE A 60 -4.68 -3.78 23.42
C PHE A 60 -5.50 -2.49 23.25
N GLY A 61 -6.74 -2.61 22.75
CA GLY A 61 -7.68 -1.49 22.63
C GLY A 61 -7.08 -0.27 21.93
N ASP A 62 -7.21 0.89 22.57
CA ASP A 62 -6.83 2.21 22.04
C ASP A 62 -5.31 2.39 21.85
N ASP A 63 -4.49 1.48 22.39
CA ASP A 63 -3.03 1.48 22.24
C ASP A 63 -2.55 0.56 21.10
N GLU A 64 -3.47 -0.07 20.36
CA GLU A 64 -3.17 -0.89 19.18
C GLU A 64 -2.83 -0.03 17.95
N VAL A 65 -2.02 -0.60 17.05
CA VAL A 65 -1.65 0.04 15.78
C VAL A 65 -2.74 -0.22 14.73
N PRO A 66 -3.29 0.81 14.06
CA PRO A 66 -4.37 0.64 13.07
C PRO A 66 -4.03 -0.28 11.89
N LEU A 67 -2.73 -0.44 11.58
CA LEU A 67 -2.22 -1.31 10.52
C LEU A 67 -2.38 -2.82 10.81
N ASN A 68 -2.91 -3.18 11.98
CA ASN A 68 -3.12 -4.56 12.45
C ASN A 68 -4.54 -5.11 12.21
N GLY A 69 -5.42 -4.34 11.56
CA GLY A 69 -6.77 -4.80 11.18
C GLY A 69 -6.75 -5.92 10.13
N ASP A 70 -7.75 -6.80 10.12
CA ASP A 70 -7.84 -7.89 9.14
C ASP A 70 -8.06 -7.35 7.72
N GLY A 71 -7.46 -7.97 6.71
CA GLY A 71 -7.63 -7.55 5.32
C GLY A 71 -9.05 -7.81 4.82
N ASN A 72 -9.75 -6.75 4.45
CA ASN A 72 -11.05 -6.78 3.77
C ASN A 72 -10.87 -6.21 2.36
N VAL A 73 -11.04 -7.07 1.35
CA VAL A 73 -10.80 -6.76 -0.06
C VAL A 73 -12.11 -6.38 -0.75
N ALA A 74 -12.08 -5.26 -1.48
CA ALA A 74 -13.16 -4.78 -2.31
C ALA A 74 -12.78 -4.87 -3.79
N SER A 75 -13.76 -5.17 -4.64
CA SER A 75 -13.68 -5.14 -6.10
C SER A 75 -14.79 -4.28 -6.68
N PHE A 76 -14.44 -3.46 -7.67
CA PHE A 76 -15.37 -2.77 -8.56
C PHE A 76 -15.15 -3.32 -9.98
N TYR A 77 -15.98 -4.27 -10.41
CA TYR A 77 -15.91 -4.84 -11.75
C TYR A 77 -16.69 -3.97 -12.72
N ILE A 78 -16.02 -3.46 -13.74
CA ILE A 78 -16.56 -2.53 -14.74
C ILE A 78 -16.59 -3.21 -16.10
N LYS A 79 -17.74 -3.23 -16.76
CA LYS A 79 -17.89 -3.77 -18.11
C LYS A 79 -19.07 -3.14 -18.84
N ASP A 80 -18.88 -2.76 -20.10
CA ASP A 80 -19.94 -2.25 -20.98
C ASP A 80 -20.74 -1.05 -20.42
N GLY A 81 -20.12 -0.28 -19.50
CA GLY A 81 -20.76 0.85 -18.82
C GLY A 81 -21.52 0.50 -17.54
N HIS A 82 -21.42 -0.74 -17.08
CA HIS A 82 -21.99 -1.25 -15.83
C HIS A 82 -20.89 -1.45 -14.78
N VAL A 83 -21.23 -1.32 -13.50
CA VAL A 83 -20.31 -1.55 -12.38
C VAL A 83 -20.97 -2.41 -11.32
N ASP A 84 -20.35 -3.54 -11.02
CA ASP A 84 -20.72 -4.40 -9.90
C ASP A 84 -19.66 -4.29 -8.79
N PHE A 85 -20.09 -4.51 -7.55
CA PHE A 85 -19.25 -4.41 -6.38
C PHE A 85 -19.30 -5.68 -5.53
N LYS A 86 -18.13 -6.06 -5.01
CA LYS A 86 -17.99 -7.15 -4.05
C LYS A 86 -17.01 -6.78 -2.95
N ASN A 87 -17.29 -7.21 -1.72
CA ASN A 87 -16.39 -7.05 -0.57
C ASN A 87 -16.29 -8.35 0.23
N ARG A 88 -15.08 -8.81 0.55
CA ARG A 88 -14.81 -10.04 1.30
C ARG A 88 -13.63 -9.89 2.24
N TYR A 89 -13.72 -10.54 3.40
CA TYR A 89 -12.55 -10.73 4.25
C TYR A 89 -11.63 -11.80 3.69
N ILE A 90 -10.33 -11.53 3.69
CA ILE A 90 -9.31 -12.51 3.37
C ILE A 90 -9.26 -13.52 4.52
N ARG A 91 -9.41 -14.80 4.19
CA ARG A 91 -9.54 -15.89 5.18
C ARG A 91 -8.17 -16.37 5.66
N THR A 92 -7.37 -15.47 6.23
CA THR A 92 -6.07 -15.83 6.82
C THR A 92 -6.27 -16.75 8.03
N PRO A 93 -5.24 -17.55 8.43
CA PRO A 93 -5.30 -18.34 9.65
C PRO A 93 -5.64 -17.50 10.89
N LYS A 94 -5.11 -16.26 10.98
CA LYS A 94 -5.46 -15.29 12.02
C LYS A 94 -6.98 -15.05 12.05
N PHE A 95 -7.54 -14.61 10.93
CA PHE A 95 -8.95 -14.29 10.82
C PHE A 95 -9.85 -15.48 11.17
N GLN A 96 -9.53 -16.67 10.65
CA GLN A 96 -10.34 -17.87 10.88
C GLN A 96 -10.34 -18.30 12.36
N LEU A 97 -9.19 -18.25 13.03
CA LEU A 97 -9.06 -18.62 14.43
C LEU A 97 -9.78 -17.62 15.35
N GLU A 98 -9.66 -16.33 15.09
CA GLU A 98 -10.37 -15.29 15.84
C GLU A 98 -11.89 -15.36 15.61
N ARG A 99 -12.31 -15.66 14.37
CA ARG A 99 -13.72 -15.88 14.04
C ARG A 99 -14.30 -17.08 14.78
N ALA A 100 -13.56 -18.19 14.85
CA ALA A 100 -13.96 -19.38 15.62
C ALA A 100 -14.01 -19.11 17.13
N ALA A 101 -13.06 -18.32 17.65
CA ALA A 101 -13.02 -17.95 19.07
C ALA A 101 -13.99 -16.82 19.45
N ARG A 102 -14.54 -16.09 18.46
CA ARG A 102 -15.37 -14.89 18.63
C ARG A 102 -14.69 -13.77 19.43
N ARG A 103 -13.36 -13.66 19.32
CA ARG A 103 -12.52 -12.64 19.95
C ARG A 103 -11.13 -12.59 19.31
N ALA A 104 -10.42 -11.49 19.49
CA ALA A 104 -9.01 -11.40 19.15
C ALA A 104 -8.18 -12.44 19.94
N LEU A 105 -7.20 -13.01 19.26
CA LEU A 105 -6.23 -13.99 19.76
C LEU A 105 -4.80 -13.55 19.48
N PHE A 106 -4.61 -12.73 18.45
CA PHE A 106 -3.32 -12.19 18.07
C PHE A 106 -3.19 -10.79 18.68
N GLY A 107 -2.04 -10.53 19.29
CA GLY A 107 -1.75 -9.32 20.03
C GLY A 107 -1.25 -8.17 19.14
N ARG A 108 -0.33 -7.38 19.69
CA ARG A 108 0.20 -6.17 19.05
C ARG A 108 0.76 -6.43 17.67
N TYR A 109 0.66 -5.40 16.82
CA TYR A 109 1.24 -5.37 15.48
C TYR A 109 2.65 -5.94 15.45
N ARG A 110 2.82 -7.03 14.68
CA ARG A 110 4.08 -7.77 14.49
C ARG A 110 4.74 -8.33 15.76
N ASN A 111 4.11 -8.28 16.95
CA ASN A 111 4.68 -8.82 18.19
C ASN A 111 4.05 -10.15 18.67
N LYS A 112 4.69 -11.28 18.36
CA LYS A 112 4.19 -12.63 18.69
C LYS A 112 4.21 -12.96 20.19
N PHE A 113 5.03 -12.25 20.98
CA PHE A 113 5.11 -12.43 22.42
C PHE A 113 3.85 -11.95 23.16
N THR A 114 2.97 -11.23 22.46
CA THR A 114 1.70 -10.73 23.00
C THR A 114 0.48 -11.55 22.56
N ASP A 115 0.67 -12.59 21.76
CA ASP A 115 -0.41 -13.46 21.30
C ASP A 115 -0.91 -14.39 22.42
N ASP A 116 -2.19 -14.76 22.35
CA ASP A 116 -2.78 -15.78 23.19
C ASP A 116 -1.99 -17.11 23.06
N PRO A 117 -1.67 -17.81 24.16
CA PRO A 117 -0.89 -19.05 24.12
C PRO A 117 -1.41 -20.13 23.15
N ARG A 118 -2.72 -20.09 22.83
CA ARG A 118 -3.36 -21.04 21.91
C ARG A 118 -2.97 -20.84 20.43
N VAL A 119 -2.45 -19.67 20.06
CA VAL A 119 -2.08 -19.36 18.66
C VAL A 119 -0.57 -19.24 18.43
N GLN A 120 0.25 -19.54 19.46
CA GLN A 120 1.72 -19.46 19.38
C GLN A 120 2.35 -20.38 18.31
N ASN A 121 1.64 -21.43 17.86
CA ASN A 121 2.11 -22.37 16.84
C ASN A 121 1.42 -22.19 15.47
N VAL A 122 0.74 -21.07 15.23
CA VAL A 122 0.06 -20.81 13.96
C VAL A 122 1.09 -20.43 12.89
N LEU A 123 0.90 -20.95 11.67
CA LEU A 123 1.83 -20.81 10.54
C LEU A 123 2.15 -19.35 10.17
N THR A 124 1.17 -18.44 10.29
CA THR A 124 1.36 -17.02 9.97
C THR A 124 0.41 -16.14 10.80
N ARG A 125 0.89 -14.94 11.16
CA ARG A 125 0.15 -13.88 11.88
C ARG A 125 -0.46 -12.84 10.95
N THR A 126 -0.31 -13.04 9.64
CA THR A 126 -0.60 -12.01 8.66
C THR A 126 -2.07 -11.64 8.58
N THR A 127 -2.31 -10.36 8.33
CA THR A 127 -3.63 -9.80 8.06
C THR A 127 -3.92 -9.70 6.56
N ALA A 128 -2.91 -9.86 5.69
CA ALA A 128 -3.02 -9.69 4.23
C ALA A 128 -3.72 -8.37 3.82
N ASN A 129 -3.45 -7.28 4.55
CA ASN A 129 -4.28 -6.06 4.50
C ASN A 129 -3.67 -4.88 3.73
N THR A 130 -2.50 -5.02 3.11
CA THR A 130 -1.74 -3.87 2.61
C THR A 130 -2.01 -3.57 1.14
N HIS A 131 -1.92 -4.57 0.27
CA HIS A 131 -2.10 -4.37 -1.17
C HIS A 131 -2.74 -5.60 -1.82
N VAL A 132 -3.42 -5.41 -2.94
CA VAL A 132 -3.90 -6.48 -3.82
C VAL A 132 -3.34 -6.24 -5.21
N ILE A 133 -2.65 -7.22 -5.78
CA ILE A 133 -2.02 -7.15 -7.11
C ILE A 133 -2.45 -8.34 -7.97
N TYR A 134 -2.22 -8.24 -9.28
CA TYR A 134 -2.39 -9.36 -10.21
C TYR A 134 -1.06 -9.70 -10.90
N HIS A 135 -0.64 -10.95 -10.83
CA HIS A 135 0.54 -11.45 -11.53
C HIS A 135 0.45 -12.97 -11.72
N ALA A 136 1.03 -13.49 -12.80
CA ALA A 136 1.04 -14.92 -13.12
C ALA A 136 -0.36 -15.58 -13.07
N ASN A 137 -1.39 -14.87 -13.55
CA ASN A 137 -2.81 -15.24 -13.51
C ASN A 137 -3.41 -15.42 -12.11
N LYS A 138 -2.84 -14.76 -11.10
CA LYS A 138 -3.29 -14.82 -9.70
C LYS A 138 -3.55 -13.42 -9.18
N LEU A 139 -4.72 -13.22 -8.57
CA LEU A 139 -4.96 -12.07 -7.70
C LEU A 139 -4.36 -12.38 -6.34
N MET A 140 -3.51 -11.51 -5.81
CA MET A 140 -2.74 -11.75 -4.60
C MET A 140 -2.92 -10.63 -3.60
N ALA A 141 -3.35 -10.96 -2.38
CA ALA A 141 -3.37 -10.04 -1.25
C ALA A 141 -2.06 -10.13 -0.46
N LEU A 142 -1.48 -8.97 -0.17
CA LEU A 142 -0.12 -8.82 0.32
C LEU A 142 -0.09 -8.18 1.71
N LYS A 143 0.89 -8.61 2.51
CA LYS A 143 1.34 -7.97 3.73
C LYS A 143 2.81 -8.28 3.92
N GLU A 144 3.57 -7.28 4.34
CA GLU A 144 5.03 -7.31 4.39
C GLU A 144 5.67 -8.32 5.36
N ASP A 145 4.87 -9.01 6.18
CA ASP A 145 5.33 -9.97 7.19
C ASP A 145 5.07 -11.45 6.83
N ALA A 146 4.56 -11.75 5.64
CA ALA A 146 4.25 -13.11 5.22
C ALA A 146 4.24 -13.27 3.69
N LEU A 147 4.04 -14.51 3.24
CA LEU A 147 3.75 -14.82 1.85
C LEU A 147 2.37 -14.31 1.41
N PRO A 148 2.18 -14.03 0.10
CA PRO A 148 0.88 -13.60 -0.44
C PRO A 148 -0.22 -14.64 -0.27
N PHE A 149 -1.47 -14.17 -0.19
CA PHE A 149 -2.66 -15.01 -0.31
C PHE A 149 -3.30 -14.85 -1.69
N GLU A 150 -3.50 -15.96 -2.39
CA GLU A 150 -4.26 -15.98 -3.64
C GLU A 150 -5.75 -15.80 -3.36
N LEU A 151 -6.39 -14.97 -4.18
CA LEU A 151 -7.82 -14.71 -4.19
C LEU A 151 -8.40 -15.11 -5.55
N ASP A 152 -9.63 -15.59 -5.55
CA ASP A 152 -10.40 -15.73 -6.77
C ASP A 152 -10.80 -14.33 -7.29
N THR A 153 -10.61 -14.09 -8.60
CA THR A 153 -10.83 -12.77 -9.20
C THR A 153 -12.29 -12.36 -9.23
N GLU A 154 -13.21 -13.32 -9.28
CA GLU A 154 -14.65 -13.01 -9.36
C GLU A 154 -15.26 -12.97 -7.97
N THR A 155 -15.13 -14.06 -7.21
CA THR A 155 -15.79 -14.28 -5.91
C THR A 155 -15.06 -13.63 -4.73
N LEU A 156 -13.77 -13.31 -4.89
CA LEU A 156 -12.84 -12.89 -3.83
C LEU A 156 -12.62 -13.94 -2.74
N ASP A 157 -12.98 -15.21 -3.01
CA ASP A 157 -12.69 -16.31 -2.11
C ASP A 157 -11.18 -16.49 -1.95
N THR A 158 -10.73 -16.74 -0.71
CA THR A 158 -9.32 -16.98 -0.41
C THR A 158 -8.94 -18.41 -0.77
N LEU A 159 -8.02 -18.56 -1.73
CA LEU A 159 -7.65 -19.86 -2.30
C LEU A 159 -6.47 -20.51 -1.58
N GLY A 160 -5.56 -19.72 -1.00
CA GLY A 160 -4.42 -20.24 -0.25
C GLY A 160 -3.20 -19.33 -0.32
N ILE A 161 -2.06 -19.83 0.15
CA ILE A 161 -0.78 -19.12 0.09
C ILE A 161 -0.17 -19.28 -1.30
N VAL A 162 0.45 -18.22 -1.84
CA VAL A 162 1.28 -18.29 -3.05
C VAL A 162 2.73 -18.54 -2.65
N ASP A 163 3.22 -19.74 -2.95
CA ASP A 163 4.60 -20.18 -2.65
C ASP A 163 5.53 -20.16 -3.89
N TYR A 164 5.04 -19.62 -5.00
CA TYR A 164 5.76 -19.53 -6.28
C TYR A 164 6.28 -20.89 -6.78
N HIS A 165 5.42 -21.92 -6.77
CA HIS A 165 5.77 -23.30 -7.12
C HIS A 165 6.90 -23.88 -6.24
N GLY A 166 6.96 -23.45 -4.98
CA GLY A 166 8.00 -23.84 -4.03
C GLY A 166 9.41 -23.31 -4.36
N THR A 167 9.53 -22.31 -5.26
CA THR A 167 10.84 -21.73 -5.65
C THR A 167 11.23 -20.51 -4.82
N TYR A 168 10.36 -20.03 -3.94
CA TYR A 168 10.58 -18.83 -3.12
C TYR A 168 11.18 -19.19 -1.76
N SER A 169 12.34 -18.61 -1.42
CA SER A 169 13.06 -18.94 -0.18
C SER A 169 12.75 -17.99 0.96
N CYS A 170 12.35 -16.75 0.67
CA CYS A 170 12.11 -15.73 1.69
C CYS A 170 10.82 -16.04 2.50
N PRO A 171 10.82 -15.93 3.84
CA PRO A 171 9.61 -16.10 4.64
C PRO A 171 8.66 -14.89 4.58
N THR A 172 9.12 -13.74 4.08
CA THR A 172 8.37 -12.49 3.97
C THR A 172 8.32 -12.01 2.53
N HIS A 173 7.30 -11.23 2.19
CA HIS A 173 7.11 -10.70 0.84
C HIS A 173 6.70 -9.23 0.93
N THR A 174 7.32 -8.33 0.17
CA THR A 174 6.93 -6.91 0.15
C THR A 174 5.47 -6.73 -0.26
N ALA A 175 4.78 -5.75 0.30
CA ALA A 175 3.46 -5.36 -0.18
C ALA A 175 3.50 -4.49 -1.45
N HIS A 176 4.69 -4.12 -1.91
CA HIS A 176 4.91 -3.18 -3.01
C HIS A 176 5.75 -3.75 -4.16
N PRO A 177 5.54 -5.00 -4.62
CA PRO A 177 6.31 -5.52 -5.74
C PRO A 177 6.04 -4.70 -7.01
N LYS A 178 7.04 -4.60 -7.89
CA LYS A 178 6.96 -3.81 -9.12
C LYS A 178 6.93 -4.75 -10.32
N ALA A 179 5.91 -4.62 -11.17
CA ALA A 179 5.76 -5.42 -12.37
C ALA A 179 6.50 -4.77 -13.54
N ASP A 180 7.40 -5.51 -14.18
CA ASP A 180 8.08 -5.07 -15.40
C ASP A 180 7.22 -5.43 -16.61
N SER A 181 6.59 -4.43 -17.20
CA SER A 181 5.71 -4.60 -18.36
C SER A 181 6.43 -5.08 -19.63
N THR A 182 7.77 -4.96 -19.72
CA THR A 182 8.55 -5.49 -20.85
C THR A 182 8.72 -7.00 -20.75
N THR A 183 9.11 -7.48 -19.57
CA THR A 183 9.50 -8.89 -19.37
C THR A 183 8.36 -9.74 -18.81
N GLY A 184 7.36 -9.12 -18.19
CA GLY A 184 6.33 -9.79 -17.40
C GLY A 184 6.84 -10.30 -16.04
N GLU A 185 8.06 -9.89 -15.65
CA GLU A 185 8.62 -10.22 -14.35
C GLU A 185 7.95 -9.41 -13.24
N LEU A 186 7.87 -9.98 -12.05
CA LEU A 186 7.54 -9.29 -10.82
C LEU A 186 8.81 -9.19 -9.97
N VAL A 187 9.24 -7.97 -9.69
CA VAL A 187 10.43 -7.69 -8.88
C VAL A 187 9.99 -7.29 -7.48
N GLY A 188 10.70 -7.77 -6.47
CA GLY A 188 10.40 -7.41 -5.10
C GLY A 188 11.49 -7.83 -4.15
N TYR A 189 11.14 -7.80 -2.87
CA TYR A 189 12.03 -8.20 -1.79
C TYR A 189 11.24 -8.69 -0.58
N GLY A 190 11.92 -9.26 0.40
CA GLY A 190 11.42 -9.43 1.76
C GLY A 190 12.49 -8.99 2.75
N TYR A 191 12.09 -8.22 3.76
CA TYR A 191 12.98 -7.76 4.83
C TYR A 191 12.67 -8.51 6.14
N GLU A 192 13.56 -8.39 7.12
CA GLU A 192 13.54 -9.28 8.30
C GLU A 192 13.53 -10.76 7.89
N ALA A 193 14.24 -11.05 6.79
CA ALA A 193 14.20 -12.32 6.08
C ALA A 193 14.69 -13.53 6.91
N LYS A 194 15.40 -13.28 8.00
CA LYS A 194 15.86 -14.32 8.95
C LYS A 194 15.11 -14.30 10.28
N GLY A 195 13.99 -13.57 10.34
CA GLY A 195 13.14 -13.43 11.52
C GLY A 195 13.12 -12.01 12.08
N ASP A 196 12.30 -11.84 13.10
CA ASP A 196 12.03 -10.57 13.77
C ASP A 196 13.33 -9.87 14.25
N GLY A 197 13.46 -8.59 13.94
CA GLY A 197 14.60 -7.74 14.26
C GLY A 197 15.85 -7.94 13.39
N THR A 198 15.83 -8.82 12.38
CA THR A 198 17.01 -9.08 11.55
C THR A 198 17.17 -8.05 10.42
N PRO A 199 18.40 -7.60 10.10
CA PRO A 199 18.65 -6.68 8.98
C PRO A 199 18.79 -7.42 7.62
N ASP A 200 18.48 -8.71 7.58
CA ASP A 200 18.60 -9.53 6.37
C ASP A 200 17.48 -9.20 5.37
N ILE A 201 17.84 -9.05 4.09
CA ILE A 201 16.94 -8.75 2.97
C ILE A 201 17.16 -9.78 1.86
N TYR A 202 16.08 -10.40 1.40
CA TYR A 202 16.06 -11.11 0.12
C TYR A 202 15.58 -10.16 -0.98
N SER A 203 16.41 -9.85 -1.97
CA SER A 203 15.95 -9.27 -3.24
C SER A 203 15.63 -10.42 -4.19
N TRP A 204 14.48 -10.38 -4.87
CA TRP A 204 14.05 -11.46 -5.75
C TRP A 204 13.36 -10.95 -7.02
N THR A 205 13.36 -11.79 -8.04
CA THR A 205 12.57 -11.60 -9.27
C THR A 205 11.84 -12.90 -9.58
N VAL A 206 10.56 -12.78 -9.90
CA VAL A 206 9.69 -13.88 -10.32
C VAL A 206 9.33 -13.68 -11.79
N ASP A 207 9.41 -14.74 -12.61
CA ASP A 207 8.99 -14.69 -14.00
C ASP A 207 7.46 -14.57 -14.18
N ARG A 208 7.01 -14.37 -15.42
CA ARG A 208 5.57 -14.29 -15.77
C ARG A 208 4.74 -15.54 -15.43
N HIS A 209 5.38 -16.65 -15.05
CA HIS A 209 4.75 -17.91 -14.70
C HIS A 209 4.77 -18.18 -13.19
N GLY A 210 5.26 -17.23 -12.40
CA GLY A 210 5.28 -17.34 -10.95
C GLY A 210 6.47 -18.15 -10.42
N ARG A 211 7.60 -18.26 -11.13
CA ARG A 211 8.82 -18.92 -10.63
C ARG A 211 9.93 -17.92 -10.36
N VAL A 212 10.62 -18.07 -9.23
CA VAL A 212 11.79 -17.26 -8.89
C VAL A 212 12.91 -17.53 -9.89
N THR A 213 13.42 -16.47 -10.52
CA THR A 213 14.53 -16.52 -11.49
C THR A 213 15.80 -15.84 -10.99
N GLN A 214 15.66 -14.95 -10.00
CA GLN A 214 16.75 -14.26 -9.32
C GLN A 214 16.42 -14.19 -7.85
N GLU A 215 17.39 -14.46 -6.98
CA GLU A 215 17.25 -14.29 -5.55
C GLU A 215 18.63 -14.07 -4.93
N VAL A 216 18.78 -13.04 -4.12
CA VAL A 216 20.01 -12.75 -3.38
C VAL A 216 19.70 -12.29 -1.97
N LEU A 217 20.36 -12.94 -1.00
CA LEU A 217 20.29 -12.59 0.41
C LEU A 217 21.46 -11.71 0.80
N PHE A 218 21.19 -10.52 1.29
CA PHE A 218 22.21 -9.59 1.80
C PHE A 218 21.74 -8.95 3.10
N LYS A 219 22.58 -8.09 3.69
CA LYS A 219 22.29 -7.44 4.97
C LYS A 219 22.30 -5.93 4.81
N ALA A 220 21.24 -5.28 5.29
CA ALA A 220 21.24 -3.85 5.53
C ALA A 220 22.12 -3.47 6.74
N PRO A 221 22.53 -2.20 6.86
CA PRO A 221 23.32 -1.76 8.01
C PRO A 221 22.57 -1.81 9.35
N TRP A 222 21.23 -1.79 9.32
CA TRP A 222 20.37 -2.03 10.47
C TRP A 222 18.99 -2.52 10.03
N ALA A 223 18.22 -3.10 10.95
CA ALA A 223 16.84 -3.52 10.72
C ALA A 223 15.90 -2.31 10.87
N CYS A 224 15.06 -2.07 9.87
CA CYS A 224 14.03 -1.04 9.88
C CYS A 224 12.84 -1.50 9.05
N MET A 225 11.74 -0.76 9.14
CA MET A 225 10.65 -0.91 8.18
C MET A 225 11.15 -0.48 6.80
N ILE A 226 11.26 -1.44 5.88
CA ILE A 226 11.43 -1.18 4.46
C ILE A 226 10.06 -1.49 3.86
N HIS A 227 9.23 -0.46 3.68
CA HIS A 227 7.85 -0.64 3.23
C HIS A 227 7.78 -0.74 1.71
N ASP A 228 8.46 0.18 1.03
CA ASP A 228 8.48 0.29 -0.43
C ASP A 228 9.92 0.42 -0.95
N PHE A 229 10.11 0.35 -2.26
CA PHE A 229 11.40 0.36 -2.95
C PHE A 229 11.26 0.89 -4.38
N TRP A 230 12.39 1.17 -5.04
CA TRP A 230 12.41 1.46 -6.48
C TRP A 230 12.96 0.29 -7.27
N MET A 231 12.38 0.06 -8.44
CA MET A 231 12.93 -0.79 -9.50
C MET A 231 13.34 0.12 -10.66
N THR A 232 14.43 -0.22 -11.34
CA THR A 232 14.78 0.29 -12.68
C THR A 232 15.08 -0.90 -13.61
N ASP A 233 15.49 -0.64 -14.85
CA ASP A 233 15.90 -1.70 -15.78
C ASP A 233 17.03 -2.57 -15.19
N ASN A 234 18.01 -1.96 -14.52
CA ASN A 234 19.23 -2.65 -14.05
C ASN A 234 19.41 -2.65 -12.52
N TYR A 235 18.62 -1.90 -11.75
CA TYR A 235 18.82 -1.77 -10.30
C TYR A 235 17.53 -1.96 -9.49
N VAL A 236 17.73 -2.33 -8.24
CA VAL A 236 16.75 -2.31 -7.17
C VAL A 236 17.30 -1.40 -6.08
N VAL A 237 16.49 -0.45 -5.59
CA VAL A 237 16.92 0.56 -4.60
C VAL A 237 16.06 0.49 -3.34
N PHE A 238 16.70 0.24 -2.20
CA PHE A 238 16.06 0.04 -0.90
C PHE A 238 16.24 1.25 0.03
N PRO A 239 15.17 1.93 0.44
CA PRO A 239 15.26 2.97 1.47
C PRO A 239 15.44 2.36 2.87
N ILE A 240 16.57 2.66 3.52
CA ILE A 240 16.84 2.26 4.91
C ILE A 240 16.74 3.50 5.79
N ASN A 241 15.74 3.52 6.67
CA ASN A 241 15.36 4.72 7.42
C ASN A 241 15.43 4.51 8.96
N GLY A 242 15.08 5.55 9.71
CA GLY A 242 15.16 5.57 11.17
C GLY A 242 14.05 4.83 11.91
N LEU A 243 13.02 4.31 11.24
CA LEU A 243 11.96 3.50 11.86
C LEU A 243 12.45 2.06 12.06
N LYS A 244 13.33 1.88 13.05
CA LYS A 244 14.07 0.65 13.34
C LYS A 244 13.19 -0.43 13.97
N ALA A 245 13.52 -1.69 13.72
CA ALA A 245 12.92 -2.83 14.40
C ALA A 245 13.69 -3.18 15.70
N SER A 246 12.98 -3.66 16.73
CA SER A 246 13.60 -4.04 18.02
C SER A 246 12.99 -5.31 18.60
N LEU A 247 13.69 -6.44 18.48
CA LEU A 247 13.31 -7.70 19.11
C LEU A 247 13.22 -7.56 20.65
N GLU A 248 14.15 -6.80 21.25
CA GLU A 248 14.16 -6.57 22.70
C GLU A 248 12.89 -5.83 23.17
N HIS A 249 12.40 -4.85 22.41
CA HIS A 249 11.14 -4.19 22.73
C HIS A 249 9.96 -5.16 22.63
N MET A 250 9.94 -6.02 21.61
CA MET A 250 8.89 -7.00 21.43
C MET A 250 8.83 -8.01 22.58
N GLU A 251 9.98 -8.55 23.00
CA GLU A 251 10.09 -9.51 24.10
C GLU A 251 9.58 -8.94 25.44
N LYS A 252 9.66 -7.62 25.61
CA LYS A 252 9.09 -6.89 26.76
C LYS A 252 7.61 -6.52 26.59
N GLY A 253 6.95 -6.98 25.52
CA GLY A 253 5.55 -6.71 25.20
C GLY A 253 5.30 -5.34 24.54
N GLY A 254 6.34 -4.66 24.07
CA GLY A 254 6.27 -3.36 23.40
C GLY A 254 6.08 -3.44 21.88
N GLU A 255 6.26 -2.31 21.20
CA GLU A 255 6.12 -2.22 19.74
C GLU A 255 7.30 -2.83 18.99
N HIS A 256 7.01 -3.40 17.81
CA HIS A 256 8.02 -3.94 16.89
C HIS A 256 8.95 -2.85 16.36
N PHE A 257 8.38 -1.71 15.99
CA PHE A 257 9.11 -0.57 15.44
C PHE A 257 9.24 0.57 16.44
N TYR A 258 10.35 1.30 16.34
CA TYR A 258 10.56 2.58 17.02
C TYR A 258 11.31 3.55 16.10
N TYR A 259 11.07 4.84 16.25
CA TYR A 259 11.78 5.86 15.48
C TYR A 259 13.04 6.33 16.21
N ASP A 260 14.20 6.11 15.59
CA ASP A 260 15.50 6.58 16.06
C ASP A 260 15.68 8.07 15.75
N ASP A 261 15.25 8.93 16.68
CA ASP A 261 15.35 10.38 16.57
C ASP A 261 16.79 10.93 16.64
N ASN A 262 17.78 10.07 16.90
CA ASN A 262 19.20 10.41 16.87
C ASN A 262 19.85 10.20 15.50
N LEU A 263 19.16 9.54 14.56
CA LEU A 263 19.69 9.27 13.23
C LEU A 263 19.51 10.51 12.33
N ASP A 264 20.62 11.11 11.88
CA ASP A 264 20.67 12.35 11.10
C ASP A 264 20.71 12.13 9.58
N TYR A 265 20.71 10.87 9.13
CA TYR A 265 20.67 10.50 7.72
C TYR A 265 19.80 9.24 7.50
N GLN A 266 19.47 8.98 6.24
CA GLN A 266 18.91 7.71 5.78
C GLN A 266 19.86 7.11 4.74
N LEU A 267 19.63 5.86 4.34
CA LEU A 267 20.40 5.23 3.26
C LEU A 267 19.50 4.83 2.09
N LEU A 268 20.08 4.87 0.89
CA LEU A 268 19.59 4.20 -0.30
C LEU A 268 20.55 3.05 -0.58
N GLY A 269 20.08 1.81 -0.45
CA GLY A 269 20.80 0.61 -0.84
C GLY A 269 20.55 0.31 -2.31
N VAL A 270 21.54 0.54 -3.18
CA VAL A 270 21.45 0.26 -4.61
C VAL A 270 22.07 -1.10 -4.89
N LEU A 271 21.29 -2.02 -5.42
CA LEU A 271 21.69 -3.39 -5.76
C LEU A 271 21.44 -3.63 -7.26
N PRO A 272 22.35 -4.27 -8.00
CA PRO A 272 22.02 -4.75 -9.35
C PRO A 272 20.79 -5.66 -9.32
N ARG A 273 19.90 -5.53 -10.30
CA ARG A 273 18.67 -6.32 -10.39
C ARG A 273 18.94 -7.78 -10.79
N ARG A 274 20.01 -8.02 -11.55
CA ARG A 274 20.33 -9.32 -12.15
C ARG A 274 21.70 -9.80 -11.70
N ASP A 275 21.80 -11.10 -11.45
CA ASP A 275 23.01 -11.85 -11.09
C ASP A 275 23.80 -11.23 -9.93
N ALA A 276 23.11 -10.53 -9.04
CA ALA A 276 23.70 -9.81 -7.94
C ALA A 276 24.23 -10.75 -6.85
N LYS A 277 25.34 -10.34 -6.25
CA LYS A 277 25.94 -10.96 -5.06
C LYS A 277 25.72 -10.09 -3.84
N PRO A 278 25.79 -10.66 -2.62
CA PRO A 278 25.59 -9.89 -1.40
C PRO A 278 26.51 -8.66 -1.27
N GLU A 279 27.73 -8.73 -1.78
CA GLU A 279 28.72 -7.65 -1.76
C GLU A 279 28.49 -6.54 -2.81
N ASP A 280 27.57 -6.71 -3.75
CA ASP A 280 27.32 -5.73 -4.82
C ASP A 280 26.47 -4.52 -4.37
N VAL A 281 25.83 -4.62 -3.20
CA VAL A 281 25.01 -3.52 -2.66
C VAL A 281 25.87 -2.32 -2.29
N LYS A 282 25.47 -1.13 -2.75
CA LYS A 282 26.09 0.15 -2.40
C LYS A 282 25.14 0.99 -1.58
N TRP A 283 25.64 1.57 -0.48
CA TRP A 283 24.86 2.37 0.44
C TRP A 283 25.18 3.84 0.27
N PHE A 284 24.18 4.63 -0.12
CA PHE A 284 24.31 6.07 -0.30
C PHE A 284 23.54 6.82 0.78
N LYS A 285 24.15 7.84 1.39
CA LYS A 285 23.47 8.65 2.40
C LYS A 285 22.50 9.63 1.76
N THR A 286 21.33 9.81 2.37
CA THR A 286 20.39 10.90 2.08
C THR A 286 20.04 11.62 3.38
N PRO A 287 19.49 12.87 3.32
CA PRO A 287 19.07 13.57 4.52
C PRO A 287 18.10 12.77 5.40
N ARG A 288 18.07 13.09 6.69
CA ARG A 288 17.10 12.56 7.64
C ARG A 288 15.66 12.69 7.11
N GLY A 289 14.84 11.70 7.46
CA GLY A 289 13.43 11.63 7.16
C GLY A 289 12.90 10.22 7.43
N CYS A 290 11.75 9.91 6.83
CA CYS A 290 11.16 8.57 6.83
C CYS A 290 10.55 8.31 5.44
N TYR A 291 11.02 7.28 4.75
CA TYR A 291 10.42 6.81 3.50
C TYR A 291 9.17 5.99 3.79
N ALA A 292 8.07 6.30 3.09
CA ALA A 292 6.86 5.49 3.09
C ALA A 292 6.64 4.90 1.69
N HIS A 293 6.14 5.69 0.73
CA HIS A 293 5.88 5.22 -0.64
C HIS A 293 6.84 5.83 -1.67
N THR A 294 7.24 5.00 -2.63
CA THR A 294 7.95 5.44 -3.85
C THR A 294 6.95 5.74 -4.95
N ILE A 295 7.28 6.66 -5.86
CA ILE A 295 6.46 6.94 -7.04
C ILE A 295 6.95 6.11 -8.22
N ASN A 296 8.18 6.35 -8.66
CA ASN A 296 8.84 5.56 -9.69
C ASN A 296 10.35 5.81 -9.69
N GLY A 297 11.09 4.89 -10.31
CA GLY A 297 12.52 5.02 -10.55
C GLY A 297 12.86 4.66 -12.00
N TYR A 298 13.86 5.29 -12.59
CA TYR A 298 14.36 4.92 -13.92
C TYR A 298 15.83 5.31 -14.12
N GLU A 299 16.42 4.82 -15.21
CA GLU A 299 17.78 5.13 -15.61
C GLU A 299 17.79 6.07 -16.82
N GLU A 300 18.66 7.07 -16.79
CA GLU A 300 18.95 7.91 -17.95
C GLU A 300 20.06 7.30 -18.82
N GLU A 301 20.16 7.71 -20.09
CA GLU A 301 21.15 7.19 -21.05
C GLU A 301 22.61 7.34 -20.57
N ASN A 302 22.87 8.32 -19.70
CA ASN A 302 24.18 8.56 -19.08
C ASN A 302 24.45 7.68 -17.84
N GLY A 303 23.55 6.76 -17.50
CA GLY A 303 23.64 5.85 -16.36
C GLY A 303 23.26 6.45 -15.01
N GLN A 304 22.67 7.66 -14.97
CA GLN A 304 22.14 8.21 -13.72
C GLN A 304 20.81 7.55 -13.34
N LEU A 305 20.64 7.27 -12.05
CA LEU A 305 19.35 6.93 -11.46
C LEU A 305 18.55 8.19 -11.22
N VAL A 306 17.26 8.16 -11.57
CA VAL A 306 16.24 9.14 -11.19
C VAL A 306 15.23 8.44 -10.30
N LEU A 307 15.06 8.90 -9.06
CA LEU A 307 14.19 8.28 -8.06
C LEU A 307 13.23 9.33 -7.51
N ASP A 308 11.93 9.06 -7.62
CA ASP A 308 10.87 9.94 -7.12
C ASP A 308 10.11 9.28 -5.97
N ALA A 309 9.86 10.01 -4.89
CA ALA A 309 9.08 9.54 -3.74
C ALA A 309 8.50 10.71 -2.92
N SER A 310 7.46 10.40 -2.14
CA SER A 310 7.10 11.22 -0.98
C SER A 310 8.00 10.85 0.20
N VAL A 311 8.70 11.83 0.77
CA VAL A 311 9.61 11.58 1.90
C VAL A 311 9.21 12.44 3.09
N TRP A 312 8.82 11.77 4.17
CA TRP A 312 8.40 12.45 5.39
C TRP A 312 9.60 13.07 6.09
N THR A 313 9.44 14.31 6.56
CA THR A 313 10.52 15.05 7.25
C THR A 313 10.81 14.52 8.65
N ASP A 314 9.87 13.76 9.24
CA ASP A 314 10.00 13.10 10.54
C ASP A 314 9.11 11.83 10.56
N CYS A 315 9.01 11.14 11.70
CA CYS A 315 8.13 9.99 11.85
C CYS A 315 6.65 10.35 11.64
N HIS A 316 6.06 9.80 10.59
CA HIS A 316 4.64 9.98 10.25
C HIS A 316 3.69 8.94 10.87
N PHE A 317 4.24 7.91 11.51
CA PHE A 317 3.50 6.90 12.24
C PHE A 317 3.60 7.19 13.75
N PRO A 318 2.82 8.14 14.27
CA PRO A 318 2.98 8.63 15.64
C PRO A 318 2.69 7.55 16.70
N PHE A 319 1.96 6.49 16.35
CA PHE A 319 1.69 5.35 17.23
C PHE A 319 2.92 4.48 17.49
N PHE A 320 3.99 4.58 16.70
CA PHE A 320 5.28 3.98 17.05
C PHE A 320 6.07 4.91 18.00
N PRO A 321 6.69 4.38 19.06
CA PRO A 321 7.47 5.19 19.99
C PRO A 321 8.75 5.73 19.34
N ASN A 322 9.28 6.84 19.84
CA ASN A 322 10.66 7.26 19.55
C ASN A 322 11.69 6.54 20.43
N SER A 323 12.98 6.86 20.27
CA SER A 323 14.10 6.32 21.08
C SER A 323 13.96 6.51 22.60
N ARG A 324 13.06 7.40 23.05
CA ARG A 324 12.76 7.67 24.47
C ARG A 324 11.51 6.93 24.96
N GLY A 325 10.90 6.09 24.13
CA GLY A 325 9.68 5.34 24.45
C GLY A 325 8.38 6.15 24.37
N LYS A 326 8.41 7.38 23.84
CA LYS A 326 7.21 8.23 23.73
C LYS A 326 6.51 8.00 22.40
N LYS A 327 5.22 7.64 22.43
CA LYS A 327 4.28 7.68 21.28
C LYS A 327 3.69 9.09 21.11
N PHE A 328 3.15 9.37 19.93
CA PHE A 328 2.49 10.63 19.56
C PHE A 328 3.37 11.85 19.86
N PHE A 329 4.64 11.74 19.48
CA PHE A 329 5.67 12.76 19.76
C PHE A 329 5.83 13.79 18.64
N THR A 330 5.40 13.46 17.42
CA THR A 330 5.47 14.35 16.24
C THR A 330 4.33 15.37 16.26
N ASP A 331 4.64 16.64 15.97
CA ASP A 331 3.63 17.68 15.78
C ASP A 331 3.11 17.63 14.33
N PRO A 332 1.85 17.20 14.10
CA PRO A 332 1.29 17.06 12.76
C PRO A 332 1.23 18.39 11.99
N THR A 333 1.25 19.54 12.67
CA THR A 333 1.22 20.86 12.01
C THR A 333 2.55 21.24 11.36
N THR A 334 3.65 20.63 11.82
CA THR A 334 5.01 20.86 11.31
C THR A 334 5.51 19.77 10.39
N LEU A 335 4.91 18.58 10.47
CA LEU A 335 5.25 17.43 9.63
C LEU A 335 4.96 17.73 8.15
N ARG A 336 5.88 17.36 7.27
CA ARG A 336 5.75 17.48 5.80
C ARG A 336 6.13 16.15 5.15
N ALA A 337 5.64 15.95 3.93
CA ALA A 337 5.99 14.88 3.02
C ALA A 337 6.05 15.46 1.59
N PRO A 338 7.07 16.26 1.26
CA PRO A 338 7.24 16.74 -0.10
C PRO A 338 7.48 15.56 -1.05
N VAL A 339 6.99 15.69 -2.28
CA VAL A 339 7.42 14.83 -3.38
C VAL A 339 8.77 15.35 -3.86
N ILE A 340 9.79 14.50 -3.79
CA ILE A 340 11.17 14.86 -4.12
C ILE A 340 11.73 13.94 -5.20
N ARG A 341 12.67 14.50 -5.97
CA ARG A 341 13.44 13.79 -7.00
C ARG A 341 14.90 13.72 -6.60
N TYR A 342 15.44 12.51 -6.55
CA TYR A 342 16.89 12.29 -6.53
C TYR A 342 17.37 12.02 -7.95
N ARG A 343 18.55 12.56 -8.30
CA ARG A 343 19.28 12.23 -9.52
C ARG A 343 20.75 12.04 -9.20
N PHE A 344 21.28 10.83 -9.40
CA PHE A 344 22.69 10.55 -9.07
C PHE A 344 23.23 9.36 -9.87
N ASN A 345 24.55 9.26 -9.99
CA ASN A 345 25.20 8.13 -10.65
C ASN A 345 25.49 7.03 -9.60
N PRO A 346 24.97 5.80 -9.73
CA PRO A 346 25.19 4.71 -8.79
C PRO A 346 26.62 4.14 -8.82
N ASN A 347 27.47 4.61 -9.75
CA ASN A 347 28.86 4.21 -9.91
C ASN A 347 29.88 5.25 -9.41
N ILE A 348 29.43 6.32 -8.73
CA ILE A 348 30.37 7.26 -8.09
C ILE A 348 31.27 6.55 -7.07
N THR A 349 32.52 6.99 -6.97
CA THR A 349 33.54 6.40 -6.11
C THR A 349 33.48 6.90 -4.66
N SER A 350 32.92 8.09 -4.42
CA SER A 350 32.76 8.67 -3.06
C SER A 350 31.36 8.39 -2.51
N ILE A 351 31.13 7.17 -2.02
CA ILE A 351 29.85 6.78 -1.37
C ILE A 351 29.61 7.48 -0.02
N ASN A 352 30.59 8.24 0.48
CA ASN A 352 30.51 8.95 1.75
C ASN A 352 29.82 10.31 1.65
N GLU A 353 29.67 10.86 0.44
CA GLU A 353 28.94 12.11 0.21
C GLU A 353 27.43 11.87 0.28
N MET A 354 26.73 12.81 0.90
CA MET A 354 25.27 12.75 1.01
C MET A 354 24.63 13.19 -0.31
N ILE A 355 23.72 12.36 -0.82
CA ILE A 355 22.89 12.67 -1.97
C ILE A 355 21.72 13.52 -1.49
N TYR A 356 21.65 14.74 -2.00
CA TYR A 356 20.52 15.63 -1.78
C TYR A 356 19.52 15.51 -2.92
N PRO A 357 18.23 15.78 -2.66
CA PRO A 357 17.25 15.89 -3.73
C PRO A 357 17.66 16.96 -4.73
N GLU A 358 17.55 16.66 -6.02
CA GLU A 358 17.75 17.62 -7.11
C GLU A 358 16.60 18.64 -7.14
N GLN A 359 15.39 18.18 -6.84
CA GLN A 359 14.18 18.98 -6.95
C GLN A 359 13.14 18.56 -5.90
N VAL A 360 12.40 19.57 -5.39
CA VAL A 360 11.11 19.35 -4.74
C VAL A 360 10.02 19.59 -5.79
N LEU A 361 9.26 18.53 -6.11
CA LEU A 361 8.23 18.52 -7.15
C LEU A 361 6.89 19.02 -6.63
N CYS A 362 6.56 18.67 -5.38
CA CYS A 362 5.37 19.13 -4.69
C CYS A 362 5.66 19.33 -3.21
N GLU A 363 5.36 20.51 -2.69
CA GLU A 363 5.48 20.83 -1.26
C GLU A 363 4.27 20.32 -0.47
N GLY A 364 4.39 20.32 0.87
CA GLY A 364 3.28 19.98 1.77
C GLY A 364 3.32 18.53 2.25
N VAL A 365 2.14 17.96 2.52
CA VAL A 365 1.98 16.55 2.90
C VAL A 365 1.34 15.83 1.72
N ASN A 366 2.14 15.06 1.00
CA ASN A 366 1.75 14.32 -0.19
C ASN A 366 2.07 12.84 -0.02
N GLU A 367 1.20 11.97 -0.51
CA GLU A 367 1.37 10.52 -0.38
C GLU A 367 0.63 9.78 -1.50
N PHE A 368 0.80 8.45 -1.55
CA PHE A 368 0.08 7.58 -2.49
C PHE A 368 0.26 8.01 -3.95
N GLY A 369 1.52 8.31 -4.31
CA GLY A 369 1.87 8.70 -5.67
C GLY A 369 1.86 7.51 -6.62
N ARG A 370 1.12 7.64 -7.72
CA ARG A 370 0.85 6.59 -8.70
C ARG A 370 1.12 7.10 -10.10
N ILE A 371 1.50 6.18 -10.97
CA ILE A 371 1.79 6.44 -12.39
C ILE A 371 0.95 5.49 -13.25
N ASP A 372 1.13 5.55 -14.56
CA ASP A 372 0.78 4.41 -15.41
C ASP A 372 1.71 3.24 -15.09
N ASP A 373 1.17 2.18 -14.46
CA ASP A 373 1.98 1.04 -13.98
C ASP A 373 2.73 0.32 -15.12
N ARG A 374 2.35 0.53 -16.39
CA ARG A 374 3.12 0.04 -17.56
C ARG A 374 4.49 0.71 -17.69
N LEU A 375 4.72 1.81 -16.97
CA LEU A 375 5.96 2.59 -16.94
C LEU A 375 6.76 2.41 -15.64
N LEU A 376 6.37 1.47 -14.75
CA LEU A 376 7.19 1.13 -13.59
C LEU A 376 8.62 0.73 -14.02
N GLY A 377 9.62 1.34 -13.41
CA GLY A 377 11.03 1.15 -13.76
C GLY A 377 11.52 1.92 -14.99
N LYS A 378 10.63 2.66 -15.66
CA LYS A 378 10.88 3.35 -16.94
C LYS A 378 10.64 4.84 -16.80
N LYS A 379 11.18 5.60 -17.76
CA LYS A 379 10.90 7.03 -17.86
C LYS A 379 9.40 7.25 -18.10
N TYR A 380 8.86 8.24 -17.39
CA TYR A 380 7.44 8.56 -17.34
C TYR A 380 7.27 10.08 -17.28
N SER A 381 6.07 10.57 -17.62
CA SER A 381 5.81 12.01 -17.75
C SER A 381 4.74 12.51 -16.79
N ASN A 382 3.96 11.63 -16.16
CA ASN A 382 2.85 12.01 -15.28
C ASN A 382 2.81 11.18 -13.99
N PHE A 383 2.51 11.82 -12.86
CA PHE A 383 2.06 11.11 -11.65
C PHE A 383 0.81 11.77 -11.06
N TRP A 384 0.01 10.96 -10.37
CA TRP A 384 -1.13 11.37 -9.57
C TRP A 384 -0.86 11.04 -8.11
N ALA A 385 -1.21 11.93 -7.20
CA ALA A 385 -0.96 11.73 -5.77
C ALA A 385 -2.09 12.33 -4.94
N LEU A 386 -2.06 12.04 -3.66
CA LEU A 386 -2.95 12.64 -2.67
C LEU A 386 -2.22 13.71 -1.88
N GLN A 387 -2.93 14.76 -1.50
CA GLN A 387 -2.41 15.84 -0.70
C GLN A 387 -3.35 16.20 0.45
N VAL A 388 -2.76 16.53 1.61
CA VAL A 388 -3.46 17.25 2.67
C VAL A 388 -3.30 18.74 2.44
N ASN A 389 -4.37 19.42 2.05
CA ASN A 389 -4.42 20.87 1.94
C ASN A 389 -5.03 21.49 3.21
N PRO A 390 -4.22 22.06 4.11
CA PRO A 390 -4.71 22.59 5.39
C PRO A 390 -5.59 23.84 5.26
N ALA A 391 -5.54 24.54 4.12
CA ALA A 391 -6.42 25.69 3.84
C ALA A 391 -7.86 25.27 3.50
N SER A 392 -8.14 23.97 3.48
CA SER A 392 -9.36 23.35 2.98
C SER A 392 -9.93 22.39 4.03
N PRO A 393 -10.53 22.88 5.13
CA PRO A 393 -11.09 22.02 6.14
C PRO A 393 -12.17 21.09 5.54
N VAL A 394 -12.25 19.88 6.09
CA VAL A 394 -13.29 18.90 5.76
C VAL A 394 -14.38 18.98 6.81
N HIS A 395 -15.63 18.87 6.41
CA HIS A 395 -16.81 19.08 7.23
C HIS A 395 -17.67 17.82 7.34
N VAL A 396 -18.16 17.52 8.55
CA VAL A 396 -19.20 16.49 8.77
C VAL A 396 -20.61 17.06 8.67
N ASN A 397 -20.75 18.37 8.84
CA ASN A 397 -22.00 19.14 8.69
C ASN A 397 -21.65 20.63 8.51
N ASP A 398 -22.67 21.51 8.44
CA ASP A 398 -22.49 22.94 8.16
C ASP A 398 -21.77 23.73 9.28
N HIS A 399 -21.49 23.10 10.42
CA HIS A 399 -20.95 23.77 11.61
C HIS A 399 -19.66 23.14 12.14
N GLU A 400 -19.40 21.87 11.83
CA GLU A 400 -18.33 21.10 12.42
C GLU A 400 -17.32 20.64 11.38
N THR A 401 -16.03 20.88 11.68
CA THR A 401 -14.91 20.36 10.91
C THR A 401 -14.42 19.04 11.48
N VAL A 402 -13.85 18.23 10.59
CA VAL A 402 -13.23 16.96 10.93
C VAL A 402 -11.77 17.21 11.33
N PRO A 403 -11.34 16.80 12.53
CA PRO A 403 -9.93 16.86 12.89
C PRO A 403 -9.15 15.80 12.11
N ALA A 404 -8.00 16.18 11.53
CA ALA A 404 -7.13 15.29 10.77
C ALA A 404 -7.89 14.37 9.79
N PRO A 405 -8.65 14.95 8.83
CA PRO A 405 -9.57 14.18 8.01
C PRO A 405 -8.90 13.18 7.08
N GLY A 406 -7.60 13.35 6.81
CA GLY A 406 -6.86 12.62 5.78
C GLY A 406 -6.62 13.49 4.55
N PHE A 407 -6.45 12.86 3.39
CA PHE A 407 -6.14 13.55 2.15
C PHE A 407 -7.38 14.14 1.51
N ASN A 408 -7.43 15.46 1.35
CA ASN A 408 -8.61 16.18 0.86
C ASN A 408 -8.46 16.73 -0.57
N THR A 409 -7.33 16.43 -1.22
CA THR A 409 -6.99 16.94 -2.55
C THR A 409 -6.32 15.84 -3.39
N LEU A 410 -6.81 15.63 -4.60
CA LEU A 410 -6.14 14.84 -5.64
C LEU A 410 -5.23 15.78 -6.45
N THR A 411 -3.98 15.39 -6.68
CA THR A 411 -3.02 16.16 -7.48
C THR A 411 -2.53 15.35 -8.69
N HIS A 412 -2.11 16.07 -9.73
CA HIS A 412 -1.54 15.50 -10.94
C HIS A 412 -0.39 16.40 -11.40
N TYR A 413 0.80 15.83 -11.50
CA TYR A 413 1.98 16.55 -11.98
C TYR A 413 2.42 16.00 -13.33
N ASN A 414 2.67 16.90 -14.28
CA ASN A 414 3.18 16.59 -15.60
C ASN A 414 4.61 17.12 -15.74
N PHE A 415 5.60 16.23 -15.85
CA PHE A 415 7.03 16.57 -15.95
C PHE A 415 7.40 17.30 -17.25
N GLU A 416 6.68 17.06 -18.35
CA GLU A 416 6.98 17.70 -19.65
C GLU A 416 6.65 19.19 -19.64
N THR A 417 5.53 19.55 -19.01
CA THR A 417 5.04 20.93 -18.91
C THR A 417 5.43 21.63 -17.62
N GLY A 418 5.86 20.86 -16.60
CA GLY A 418 6.13 21.33 -15.24
C GLY A 418 4.87 21.81 -14.49
N LYS A 419 3.67 21.44 -14.96
CA LYS A 419 2.40 21.92 -14.40
C LYS A 419 1.83 20.93 -13.38
N MET A 420 1.28 21.50 -12.31
CA MET A 420 0.47 20.79 -11.32
C MET A 420 -1.01 21.12 -11.53
N GLN A 421 -1.85 20.10 -11.58
CA GLN A 421 -3.30 20.20 -11.43
C GLN A 421 -3.70 19.74 -10.03
N SER A 422 -4.80 20.28 -9.52
CA SER A 422 -5.37 19.85 -8.23
C SER A 422 -6.88 19.82 -8.34
N TYR A 423 -7.49 18.86 -7.66
CA TYR A 423 -8.93 18.70 -7.61
C TYR A 423 -9.41 18.47 -6.18
N ARG A 424 -10.49 19.16 -5.83
CA ARG A 424 -11.27 18.95 -4.62
C ARG A 424 -12.71 18.69 -5.04
N HIS A 425 -13.34 17.69 -4.43
CA HIS A 425 -14.69 17.31 -4.83
C HIS A 425 -15.77 18.17 -4.17
N ARG A 426 -15.75 18.20 -2.83
CA ARG A 426 -16.67 18.94 -1.95
C ARG A 426 -15.91 19.34 -0.69
N ASP A 427 -16.55 20.08 0.20
CA ASP A 427 -16.03 20.46 1.51
C ASP A 427 -16.18 19.37 2.59
N ASP A 428 -16.75 18.21 2.25
CA ASP A 428 -16.98 17.07 3.14
C ASP A 428 -16.29 15.78 2.65
N THR A 429 -15.27 15.92 1.80
CA THR A 429 -14.67 14.79 1.09
C THR A 429 -13.18 14.61 1.39
N THR A 430 -12.77 13.37 1.62
CA THR A 430 -11.38 12.91 1.47
C THR A 430 -11.26 11.88 0.38
N PHE A 431 -10.02 11.53 0.04
CA PHE A 431 -9.68 10.59 -1.02
C PHE A 431 -8.78 9.48 -0.48
N GLN A 432 -8.99 8.28 -1.01
CA GLN A 432 -8.08 7.15 -0.88
C GLN A 432 -7.15 7.06 -2.10
N GLU A 433 -6.22 6.10 -2.13
CA GLU A 433 -5.20 5.98 -3.19
C GLU A 433 -5.81 6.00 -4.61
N PRO A 434 -5.30 6.85 -5.53
CA PRO A 434 -5.72 6.86 -6.93
C PRO A 434 -5.16 5.64 -7.68
N ILE A 435 -5.75 5.27 -8.80
CA ILE A 435 -5.19 4.25 -9.72
C ILE A 435 -5.34 4.73 -11.16
N PHE A 436 -4.25 4.67 -11.93
CA PHE A 436 -4.31 4.89 -13.37
C PHE A 436 -4.91 3.68 -14.08
N VAL A 437 -5.77 3.93 -15.05
CA VAL A 437 -6.39 2.90 -15.89
C VAL A 437 -6.18 3.25 -17.36
N PRO A 438 -5.52 2.40 -18.16
CA PRO A 438 -5.37 2.62 -19.59
C PRO A 438 -6.74 2.81 -20.27
N ARG A 439 -6.83 3.68 -21.28
CA ARG A 439 -8.11 3.98 -21.96
C ARG A 439 -8.78 2.74 -22.53
N PHE A 440 -7.96 1.83 -23.05
CA PHE A 440 -8.29 0.51 -23.57
C PHE A 440 -7.00 -0.33 -23.56
N ASP A 441 -7.12 -1.65 -23.73
CA ASP A 441 -5.97 -2.54 -23.87
C ASP A 441 -5.08 -2.12 -25.06
N GLY A 442 -3.81 -1.81 -24.77
CA GLY A 442 -2.86 -1.32 -25.76
C GLY A 442 -2.94 0.19 -26.05
N ALA A 443 -3.68 0.98 -25.27
CA ALA A 443 -3.64 2.45 -25.37
C ALA A 443 -2.20 2.99 -25.23
N PRO A 444 -1.86 4.15 -25.81
CA PRO A 444 -0.57 4.81 -25.54
C PRO A 444 -0.30 4.94 -24.03
N PRO A 445 0.97 4.94 -23.59
CA PRO A 445 1.31 5.22 -22.20
C PRO A 445 0.66 6.52 -21.72
N GLU A 446 0.13 6.50 -20.51
CA GLU A 446 -0.51 7.63 -19.82
C GLU A 446 -1.79 8.17 -20.50
N ASP A 447 -2.24 7.58 -21.62
CA ASP A 447 -3.58 7.83 -22.18
C ASP A 447 -4.61 6.93 -21.50
N GLY A 448 -5.43 7.54 -20.65
CA GLY A 448 -6.44 6.81 -19.90
C GLY A 448 -7.16 7.65 -18.87
N TYR A 449 -7.50 6.97 -17.79
CA TYR A 449 -8.34 7.46 -16.72
C TYR A 449 -7.62 7.35 -15.38
N VAL A 450 -8.14 8.07 -14.39
CA VAL A 450 -7.78 7.85 -12.98
C VAL A 450 -9.05 7.54 -12.21
N LEU A 451 -9.03 6.42 -11.48
CA LEU A 451 -10.05 6.08 -10.49
C LEU A 451 -9.55 6.50 -9.12
N VAL A 452 -10.43 7.04 -8.29
CA VAL A 452 -10.12 7.39 -6.89
C VAL A 452 -11.37 7.22 -6.04
N LEU A 453 -11.23 6.54 -4.91
CA LEU A 453 -12.33 6.42 -3.95
C LEU A 453 -12.42 7.70 -3.12
N ALA A 454 -13.61 8.27 -3.03
CA ALA A 454 -13.89 9.47 -2.25
C ALA A 454 -14.74 9.10 -1.03
N ASP A 455 -14.33 9.54 0.15
CA ASP A 455 -15.03 9.36 1.43
C ASP A 455 -15.90 10.59 1.72
N LEU A 456 -17.22 10.47 1.66
CA LEU A 456 -18.14 11.61 1.82
C LEU A 456 -18.69 11.65 3.25
N PHE A 457 -18.15 12.53 4.10
CA PHE A 457 -18.48 12.65 5.53
C PHE A 457 -19.95 12.96 5.81
N ARG A 458 -20.62 13.79 4.99
CA ARG A 458 -22.06 14.04 5.18
C ARG A 458 -22.94 12.86 4.78
N GLU A 459 -22.49 12.05 3.83
CA GLU A 459 -23.27 10.92 3.30
C GLU A 459 -22.94 9.58 3.98
N GLN A 460 -21.82 9.51 4.72
CA GLN A 460 -21.32 8.31 5.38
C GLN A 460 -21.23 7.11 4.43
N ARG A 461 -20.72 7.37 3.22
CA ARG A 461 -20.50 6.36 2.18
C ARG A 461 -19.44 6.81 1.20
N ASN A 462 -19.01 5.90 0.34
CA ASN A 462 -17.98 6.15 -0.66
C ASN A 462 -18.56 6.36 -2.05
N HIS A 463 -17.95 7.26 -2.81
CA HIS A 463 -18.12 7.31 -4.27
C HIS A 463 -16.81 6.93 -4.94
N LEU A 464 -16.83 6.02 -5.91
CA LEU A 464 -15.68 5.79 -6.80
C LEU A 464 -15.77 6.79 -7.95
N LEU A 465 -14.79 7.69 -8.03
CA LEU A 465 -14.75 8.78 -9.00
C LEU A 465 -13.83 8.41 -10.16
N LEU A 466 -14.28 8.63 -11.39
CA LEU A 466 -13.52 8.41 -12.62
C LEU A 466 -13.18 9.76 -13.27
N PHE A 467 -11.90 10.00 -13.57
CA PHE A 467 -11.40 11.21 -14.20
C PHE A 467 -10.74 10.90 -15.55
N GLU A 468 -10.76 11.86 -16.48
CA GLU A 468 -9.77 11.89 -17.56
C GLU A 468 -8.39 12.16 -16.96
N ALA A 469 -7.42 11.24 -17.16
CA ALA A 469 -6.13 11.27 -16.46
C ALA A 469 -5.36 12.57 -16.72
N SER A 470 -5.45 13.10 -17.94
CA SER A 470 -4.78 14.33 -18.37
C SER A 470 -5.38 15.62 -17.80
N ASN A 471 -6.58 15.59 -17.22
CA ASN A 471 -7.32 16.80 -16.84
C ASN A 471 -8.22 16.57 -15.60
N ILE A 472 -7.59 16.23 -14.47
CA ILE A 472 -8.32 16.05 -13.21
C ILE A 472 -9.01 17.34 -12.73
N ALA A 473 -8.50 18.51 -13.12
CA ALA A 473 -9.04 19.81 -12.73
C ALA A 473 -10.46 20.08 -13.23
N SER A 474 -10.90 19.37 -14.29
CA SER A 474 -12.27 19.48 -14.81
C SER A 474 -13.29 18.68 -13.99
N GLY A 475 -12.83 17.88 -13.02
CA GLY A 475 -13.67 17.01 -12.22
C GLY A 475 -13.94 15.65 -12.84
N PRO A 476 -14.64 14.76 -12.11
CA PRO A 476 -14.88 13.40 -12.55
C PRO A 476 -15.90 13.37 -13.69
N ILE A 477 -15.63 12.53 -14.69
CA ILE A 477 -16.56 12.23 -15.79
C ILE A 477 -17.65 11.24 -15.38
N ALA A 478 -17.40 10.44 -14.33
CA ALA A 478 -18.39 9.58 -13.70
C ALA A 478 -18.18 9.49 -12.19
N GLN A 479 -19.27 9.34 -11.45
CA GLN A 479 -19.28 9.04 -10.01
C GLN A 479 -20.12 7.79 -9.80
N ILE A 480 -19.49 6.75 -9.29
CA ILE A 480 -20.11 5.45 -9.01
C ILE A 480 -20.39 5.41 -7.51
N LYS A 481 -21.66 5.38 -7.13
CA LYS A 481 -22.09 5.57 -5.75
C LYS A 481 -22.20 4.22 -5.05
N LEU A 482 -21.41 4.02 -4.01
CA LEU A 482 -21.55 2.85 -3.16
C LEU A 482 -22.66 3.10 -2.13
N PRO A 483 -23.58 2.14 -1.90
CA PRO A 483 -24.61 2.29 -0.86
C PRO A 483 -24.08 1.97 0.55
N LEU A 484 -22.78 1.68 0.70
CA LEU A 484 -22.11 1.25 1.93
C LEU A 484 -20.89 2.13 2.20
N LYS A 485 -20.46 2.17 3.46
CA LYS A 485 -19.22 2.81 3.92
C LYS A 485 -18.08 1.80 3.89
N LEU A 486 -17.09 2.02 3.03
CA LEU A 486 -15.78 1.38 3.12
C LEU A 486 -14.90 2.17 4.10
N MET A 487 -13.94 1.48 4.70
CA MET A 487 -12.91 2.11 5.53
C MET A 487 -11.80 2.68 4.65
N ASP A 488 -10.97 3.55 5.22
CA ASP A 488 -9.73 3.98 4.58
C ASP A 488 -8.92 2.75 4.17
N GLY A 489 -8.49 2.80 2.92
CA GLY A 489 -7.61 1.80 2.35
C GLY A 489 -6.14 2.08 2.50
N LEU A 490 -5.40 1.01 2.23
CA LEU A 490 -4.01 1.10 1.87
C LEU A 490 -3.94 1.11 0.34
N HIS A 491 -3.60 -0.01 -0.30
CA HIS A 491 -3.33 -0.01 -1.74
C HIS A 491 -4.35 -0.78 -2.57
N GLY A 492 -4.36 -0.47 -3.87
CA GLY A 492 -5.14 -1.16 -4.88
C GLY A 492 -4.52 -1.17 -6.28
N SER A 493 -5.05 -2.06 -7.11
CA SER A 493 -4.61 -2.28 -8.49
C SER A 493 -5.80 -2.39 -9.44
N TRP A 494 -5.62 -1.89 -10.67
CA TRP A 494 -6.51 -2.18 -11.79
C TRP A 494 -6.04 -3.45 -12.50
N VAL A 495 -6.98 -4.34 -12.83
CA VAL A 495 -6.72 -5.54 -13.62
C VAL A 495 -7.59 -5.50 -14.86
N ASP A 496 -6.97 -5.70 -16.03
CA ASP A 496 -7.67 -5.70 -17.31
C ASP A 496 -8.76 -6.79 -17.36
N GLY A 497 -9.87 -6.48 -18.02
CA GLY A 497 -11.01 -7.38 -18.11
C GLY A 497 -10.69 -8.73 -18.74
N LYS A 498 -9.73 -8.81 -19.67
CA LYS A 498 -9.28 -10.08 -20.24
C LYS A 498 -8.60 -10.95 -19.19
N ASP A 499 -7.79 -10.35 -18.34
CA ASP A 499 -7.04 -11.04 -17.28
C ASP A 499 -7.98 -11.52 -16.16
N VAL A 500 -8.97 -10.70 -15.79
CA VAL A 500 -10.04 -11.08 -14.85
C VAL A 500 -10.85 -12.25 -15.42
N ASP A 501 -11.36 -12.10 -16.65
CA ASP A 501 -12.21 -13.11 -17.29
C ASP A 501 -11.43 -14.43 -17.56
N GLN A 502 -10.13 -14.34 -17.86
CA GLN A 502 -9.26 -15.51 -18.07
C GLN A 502 -8.98 -16.26 -16.77
N ALA A 503 -8.66 -15.54 -15.69
CA ALA A 503 -8.43 -16.14 -14.38
C ALA A 503 -9.68 -16.88 -13.87
N ALA A 504 -10.86 -16.27 -14.02
CA ALA A 504 -12.13 -16.90 -13.67
C ALA A 504 -12.39 -18.18 -14.49
N LYS A 505 -12.17 -18.14 -15.82
CA LYS A 505 -12.36 -19.31 -16.69
C LYS A 505 -11.42 -20.47 -16.35
N ALA A 506 -10.14 -20.20 -16.11
CA ALA A 506 -9.16 -21.24 -15.77
C ALA A 506 -9.61 -22.06 -14.55
N ARG A 507 -10.25 -21.41 -13.57
CA ARG A 507 -10.77 -22.07 -12.36
C ARG A 507 -12.03 -22.89 -12.59
N SER A 508 -12.94 -22.43 -13.46
CA SER A 508 -14.15 -23.20 -13.82
C SER A 508 -13.81 -24.58 -14.40
N VAL A 509 -12.71 -24.66 -15.16
CA VAL A 509 -12.22 -25.91 -15.77
C VAL A 509 -11.59 -26.84 -14.72
N GLU A 510 -10.85 -26.31 -13.76
CA GLU A 510 -10.25 -27.10 -12.67
C GLU A 510 -11.29 -27.70 -11.70
N HIS A 511 -12.44 -27.04 -11.53
CA HIS A 511 -13.52 -27.48 -10.64
C HIS A 511 -14.62 -28.30 -11.33
N GLY A 512 -14.45 -28.63 -12.61
CA GLY A 512 -15.33 -29.55 -13.34
C GLY A 512 -16.78 -29.06 -13.47
N ALA A 513 -16.96 -27.79 -13.84
CA ALA A 513 -18.25 -27.25 -14.27
C ALA A 513 -18.62 -27.68 -15.70
#